data_AF-A0A843CEE6-F1
#
_entry.id   AF-A0A843CEE6-F1
#
_cell.length_a   1.000
_cell.length_b   1.000
_cell.length_c   1.000
_cell.angle_alpha   90.00
_cell.angle_beta   90.00
_cell.angle_gamma   90.00
#
_symmetry.space_group_name_H-M   'P 1'
#
loop_
_entity.id
_entity.type
_entity.pdbx_description
1 polymer ?
#
loop_
_entity_poly.entity_id
_entity_poly.type
_entity_poly.pdbx_seq_one_letter_code
_entity_poly.pdbx_strand_id
1 'polypeptide(L)'
;MAKNETLIYGILISAIFLLSFYLRGVLPYDSVFSTAYVRFGGNDPWYNMRLVDSTLYNFPDRIFYDAFTAYPIGKIVPFAPFFDYLLACIIWIIGMGDPYVTLGQHGIDAIGAWYPAILGALI
;
A
#
# COMPACT_ATOMS: atom_id res chain seq x y z
N MET A 1 5.92 -20.93 -35.79
CA MET A 1 6.96 -21.21 -34.76
C MET A 1 6.83 -20.25 -33.57
N ALA A 2 6.66 -18.93 -33.79
CA ALA A 2 6.60 -17.90 -32.73
C ALA A 2 5.48 -18.04 -31.65
N LYS A 3 4.31 -18.61 -31.97
CA LYS A 3 3.17 -18.67 -31.04
C LYS A 3 3.46 -19.51 -29.77
N ASN A 4 4.24 -20.58 -29.91
CA ASN A 4 4.58 -21.46 -28.79
C ASN A 4 5.60 -20.79 -27.86
N GLU A 5 6.53 -20.01 -28.42
CA GLU A 5 7.53 -19.25 -27.65
C GLU A 5 6.86 -18.14 -26.83
N THR A 6 5.95 -17.38 -27.44
CA THR A 6 5.16 -16.35 -26.72
C THR A 6 4.33 -16.95 -25.58
N LEU A 7 3.74 -18.14 -25.79
CA LEU A 7 3.00 -18.83 -24.74
C LEU A 7 3.93 -19.26 -23.59
N ILE A 8 5.11 -19.78 -23.90
CA ILE A 8 6.11 -20.18 -22.89
C ILE A 8 6.56 -18.96 -22.08
N TYR A 9 6.88 -17.83 -22.73
CA TYR A 9 7.27 -16.60 -22.02
C TYR A 9 6.13 -16.08 -21.13
N GLY A 10 4.89 -16.11 -21.61
CA GLY A 10 3.73 -15.72 -20.81
C GLY A 10 3.57 -16.58 -19.54
N ILE A 11 3.75 -17.90 -19.68
CA ILE A 11 3.70 -18.83 -18.54
C ILE A 11 4.83 -18.54 -17.55
N LEU A 12 6.06 -18.34 -18.04
CA LEU A 12 7.22 -18.09 -17.18
C LEU A 12 7.07 -16.78 -16.39
N ILE A 13 6.68 -15.68 -17.05
CA ILE A 13 6.46 -14.39 -16.38
C ILE A 13 5.33 -14.53 -15.34
N SER A 14 4.24 -15.21 -15.68
CA SER A 14 3.15 -15.44 -14.74
C SER A 14 3.59 -16.28 -13.53
N ALA A 15 4.41 -17.32 -13.75
CA ALA A 15 4.95 -18.14 -12.68
C ALA A 15 5.87 -17.33 -11.75
N ILE A 16 6.72 -16.46 -12.30
CA ILE A 16 7.59 -15.57 -11.52
C ILE A 16 6.76 -14.57 -10.71
N PHE A 17 5.75 -13.94 -11.33
CA PHE A 17 4.84 -13.03 -10.65
C PHE A 17 4.14 -13.73 -9.47
N LEU A 18 3.55 -14.90 -9.70
CA LEU A 18 2.83 -15.67 -8.68
C LEU A 18 3.77 -16.11 -7.54
N LEU A 19 4.99 -16.54 -7.87
CA LEU A 19 6.00 -16.89 -6.87
C LEU A 19 6.41 -15.66 -6.05
N SER A 20 6.66 -14.52 -6.70
CA SER A 20 7.04 -13.27 -6.03
C SER A 20 5.94 -12.79 -5.08
N PHE A 21 4.68 -12.84 -5.53
CA PHE A 21 3.51 -12.50 -4.73
C PHE A 21 3.32 -13.47 -3.56
N TYR A 22 3.47 -14.78 -3.79
CA TYR A 22 3.36 -15.78 -2.73
C TYR A 22 4.36 -15.53 -1.60
N LEU A 23 5.62 -15.27 -1.93
CA LEU A 23 6.68 -15.01 -0.94
C LEU A 23 6.44 -13.73 -0.13
N ARG A 24 5.86 -12.70 -0.74
CA ARG A 24 5.70 -11.36 -0.10
C ARG A 24 4.34 -11.13 0.54
N GLY A 25 3.30 -11.76 0.02
CA GLY A 25 1.92 -11.55 0.45
C GLY A 25 1.35 -12.72 1.24
N VAL A 26 1.52 -13.95 0.73
CA VAL A 26 0.89 -15.14 1.33
C VAL A 26 1.71 -15.67 2.50
N LEU A 27 3.03 -15.81 2.34
CA LEU A 27 3.90 -16.33 3.39
C LEU A 27 3.81 -15.55 4.72
N PRO A 28 3.80 -14.20 4.76
CA PRO A 28 3.69 -13.45 6.00
C PRO A 28 2.25 -13.17 6.46
N TYR A 29 1.23 -13.72 5.80
CA TYR A 29 -0.18 -13.35 5.99
C TYR A 29 -0.61 -13.33 7.46
N ASP A 30 -0.37 -14.42 8.20
CA ASP A 30 -0.78 -14.56 9.61
C ASP A 30 -0.06 -13.59 10.55
N SER A 31 1.10 -13.06 10.14
CA SER A 31 1.86 -12.07 10.92
C SER A 31 1.40 -10.63 10.70
N VAL A 32 0.76 -10.38 9.55
CA VAL A 32 0.26 -9.06 9.12
C VAL A 32 -1.23 -8.92 9.45
N PHE A 33 -2.05 -9.90 9.11
CA PHE A 33 -3.50 -9.87 9.33
C PHE A 33 -3.84 -10.55 10.65
N SER A 34 -3.77 -9.78 11.74
CA SER A 34 -4.18 -10.24 13.07
C SER A 34 -5.67 -10.03 13.30
N THR A 35 -6.24 -10.68 14.32
CA THR A 35 -7.66 -10.53 14.70
C THR A 35 -8.04 -9.12 15.15
N ALA A 36 -7.09 -8.29 15.58
CA ALA A 36 -7.38 -6.97 16.12
C ALA A 36 -7.14 -5.84 15.11
N TYR A 37 -6.09 -5.93 14.31
CA TYR A 37 -5.70 -4.90 13.34
C TYR A 37 -4.72 -5.45 12.30
N VAL A 38 -4.54 -4.68 11.22
CA VAL A 38 -3.51 -4.95 10.21
C VAL A 38 -2.16 -4.44 10.73
N ARG A 39 -1.25 -5.37 11.00
CA ARG A 39 0.05 -5.09 11.59
C ARG A 39 1.08 -4.80 10.51
N PHE A 40 1.44 -3.53 10.37
CA PHE A 40 2.56 -3.14 9.52
C PHE A 40 3.92 -3.46 10.18
N GLY A 41 4.87 -3.92 9.37
CA GLY A 41 6.23 -4.22 9.81
C GLY A 41 7.08 -2.97 10.01
N GLY A 42 7.97 -2.98 11.01
CA GLY A 42 8.85 -1.84 11.29
C GLY A 42 8.10 -0.58 11.73
N ASN A 43 8.68 0.59 11.46
CA ASN A 43 8.14 1.89 11.87
C ASN A 43 7.63 2.72 10.68
N ASP A 44 8.41 2.78 9.60
CA ASP A 44 8.13 3.65 8.45
C ASP A 44 6.75 3.41 7.79
N PRO A 45 6.27 2.16 7.62
CA PRO A 45 4.95 1.92 7.04
C PRO A 45 3.80 2.54 7.85
N TRP A 46 3.93 2.64 9.18
CA TRP A 46 2.93 3.33 10.00
C TRP A 46 2.88 4.83 9.69
N TYR A 47 4.03 5.43 9.42
CA TYR A 47 4.09 6.84 9.03
C TYR A 47 3.57 7.07 7.61
N ASN A 48 3.86 6.16 6.67
CA ASN A 48 3.27 6.18 5.33
C ASN A 48 1.74 6.10 5.41
N MET A 49 1.18 5.19 6.21
CA MET A 49 -0.27 5.11 6.42
C MET A 49 -0.84 6.38 7.04
N ARG A 50 -0.13 7.03 7.97
CA ARG A 50 -0.53 8.36 8.48
C ARG A 50 -0.60 9.42 7.36
N LEU A 51 0.36 9.42 6.43
CA LEU A 51 0.32 10.33 5.28
C LEU A 51 -0.82 10.00 4.33
N VAL A 52 -1.09 8.70 4.11
CA VAL A 52 -2.26 8.23 3.33
C VAL A 52 -3.54 8.72 3.99
N ASP A 53 -3.74 8.47 5.28
CA ASP A 53 -4.93 8.90 6.01
C ASP A 53 -5.11 10.42 5.92
N SER A 54 -4.06 11.19 6.20
CA SER A 54 -4.11 12.65 6.06
C SER A 54 -4.50 13.09 4.66
N THR A 55 -4.06 12.36 3.62
CA THR A 55 -4.39 12.66 2.22
C THR A 55 -5.82 12.23 1.89
N LEU A 56 -6.32 11.10 2.41
CA LEU A 56 -7.68 10.64 2.19
C LEU A 56 -8.71 11.59 2.81
N TYR A 57 -8.46 12.09 4.02
CA TYR A 57 -9.33 13.07 4.69
C TYR A 57 -9.40 14.42 3.97
N ASN A 58 -8.35 14.79 3.24
CA ASN A 58 -8.22 16.10 2.58
C ASN A 58 -8.07 15.95 1.07
N PHE A 59 -8.49 14.82 0.50
CA PHE A 59 -8.20 14.48 -0.89
C PHE A 59 -8.73 15.58 -1.82
N PRO A 60 -7.92 16.11 -2.76
CA PRO A 60 -6.64 15.58 -3.26
C PRO A 60 -5.37 16.16 -2.62
N ASP A 61 -5.45 16.92 -1.54
CA ASP A 61 -4.27 17.58 -0.96
C ASP A 61 -3.52 16.69 0.04
N ARG A 62 -2.18 16.76 0.01
CA ARG A 62 -1.30 16.08 0.98
C ARG A 62 -0.51 17.08 1.82
N ILE A 63 -0.20 16.69 3.04
CA ILE A 63 0.69 17.46 3.91
C ILE A 63 2.16 17.28 3.50
N PHE A 64 2.94 18.36 3.59
CA PHE A 64 4.41 18.36 3.45
C PHE A 64 5.13 18.74 4.76
N TYR A 65 4.36 19.13 5.76
CA TYR A 65 4.81 19.41 7.12
C TYR A 65 3.89 18.70 8.10
N ASP A 66 4.46 17.99 9.07
CA ASP A 66 3.69 17.26 10.08
C ASP A 66 4.03 17.74 11.49
N ALA A 67 3.10 18.51 12.06
CA ALA A 67 3.20 19.03 13.43
C ALA A 67 3.02 17.96 14.51
N PHE A 68 2.51 16.77 14.18
CA PHE A 68 2.33 15.68 15.14
C PHE A 68 3.62 14.87 15.37
N THR A 69 4.68 15.14 14.61
CA THR A 69 5.99 14.51 14.81
C THR A 69 7.00 15.52 15.35
N ALA A 70 8.09 15.05 15.98
CA ALA A 70 9.17 15.93 16.47
C ALA A 70 8.65 17.14 17.30
N TYR A 71 7.73 16.87 18.23
CA TYR A 71 7.19 17.88 19.14
C TYR A 71 8.34 18.56 19.93
N PRO A 72 8.29 19.89 20.17
CA PRO A 72 7.18 20.81 19.93
C PRO A 72 7.16 21.48 18.55
N ILE A 73 8.18 21.23 17.72
CA ILE A 73 8.38 22.04 16.51
C ILE A 73 7.58 21.46 15.36
N GLY A 74 7.58 20.15 15.17
CA GLY A 74 7.13 19.53 13.92
C GLY A 74 8.30 19.13 13.03
N LYS A 75 8.01 18.47 11.91
CA LYS A 75 9.03 18.14 10.91
C LYS A 75 8.46 18.23 9.49
N ILE A 76 9.31 18.62 8.55
CA ILE A 76 9.04 18.43 7.12
C ILE A 76 8.98 16.93 6.82
N VAL A 77 7.96 16.52 6.07
CA VAL A 77 7.76 15.12 5.67
C VAL A 77 8.95 14.68 4.81
N PRO A 78 9.75 13.69 5.24
CA PRO A 78 10.96 13.29 4.51
C PRO A 78 10.65 12.38 3.31
N PHE A 79 9.44 11.84 3.21
CA PHE A 79 9.05 10.86 2.20
C PHE A 79 8.57 11.53 0.91
N ALA A 80 9.03 10.98 -0.22
CA ALA A 80 8.59 11.39 -1.54
C ALA A 80 7.09 11.10 -1.73
N PRO A 81 6.34 11.97 -2.45
CA PRO A 81 4.88 11.88 -2.53
C PRO A 81 4.34 10.63 -3.21
N PHE A 82 5.06 10.11 -4.21
CA PHE A 82 4.46 9.20 -5.18
C PHE A 82 3.89 7.92 -4.55
N PHE A 83 4.63 7.31 -3.61
CA PHE A 83 4.23 6.02 -3.03
C PHE A 83 2.91 6.12 -2.27
N ASP A 84 2.82 7.07 -1.33
CA ASP A 84 1.64 7.26 -0.47
C ASP A 84 0.47 7.88 -1.26
N TYR A 85 0.76 8.81 -2.17
CA TYR A 85 -0.27 9.47 -2.95
C TYR A 85 -0.94 8.51 -3.93
N LEU A 86 -0.16 7.64 -4.60
CA LEU A 86 -0.72 6.60 -5.46
C LEU A 86 -1.61 5.64 -4.67
N LEU A 87 -1.16 5.21 -3.48
CA LEU A 87 -1.97 4.38 -2.59
C LEU A 87 -3.26 5.11 -2.16
N ALA A 88 -3.19 6.38 -1.79
CA ALA A 88 -4.35 7.19 -1.45
C ALA A 88 -5.32 7.31 -2.63
N CYS A 89 -4.84 7.52 -3.86
CA CYS A 89 -5.69 7.53 -5.05
C CYS A 89 -6.40 6.19 -5.27
N ILE A 90 -5.69 5.07 -5.14
CA ILE A 90 -6.26 3.73 -5.28
C ILE A 90 -7.37 3.53 -4.24
N ILE A 91 -7.10 3.84 -2.97
CA ILE A 91 -8.06 3.69 -1.88
C ILE A 91 -9.26 4.63 -2.07
N TRP A 92 -9.04 5.86 -2.51
CA TRP A 92 -10.11 6.82 -2.79
C TRP A 92 -11.05 6.34 -3.91
N ILE A 93 -10.49 5.77 -4.99
CA ILE A 93 -11.26 5.20 -6.10
C ILE A 93 -12.05 3.96 -5.64
N ILE A 94 -11.40 3.02 -4.95
CA ILE A 94 -12.06 1.81 -4.43
C ILE A 94 -13.15 2.17 -3.41
N GLY A 95 -12.89 3.19 -2.58
CA GLY A 95 -13.84 3.73 -1.61
C GLY A 95 -14.88 4.67 -2.19
N MET A 96 -14.96 4.79 -3.52
CA MET A 96 -15.97 5.59 -4.24
C MET A 96 -16.08 7.06 -3.76
N GLY A 97 -14.96 7.63 -3.34
CA GLY A 97 -14.89 9.01 -2.84
C GLY A 97 -15.06 9.19 -1.33
N ASP A 98 -15.54 8.17 -0.61
CA ASP A 98 -15.60 8.16 0.86
C ASP A 98 -15.10 6.81 1.43
N PRO A 99 -13.77 6.60 1.49
CA PRO A 99 -13.18 5.33 1.90
C PRO A 99 -13.47 4.95 3.35
N TYR A 100 -13.61 5.92 4.25
CA TYR A 100 -13.86 5.64 5.66
C TYR A 100 -15.28 5.08 5.89
N VAL A 101 -16.27 5.55 5.13
CA VAL A 101 -17.63 5.00 5.18
C VAL A 101 -17.75 3.69 4.43
N THR A 102 -17.13 3.57 3.25
CA THR A 102 -17.32 2.41 2.37
C THR A 102 -16.42 1.22 2.70
N LEU A 103 -15.15 1.46 3.07
CA LEU A 103 -14.15 0.44 3.37
C LEU A 103 -13.87 0.32 4.88
N GLY A 104 -14.02 1.41 5.61
CA GLY A 104 -13.59 1.51 7.01
C GLY A 104 -12.07 1.48 7.17
N GLN A 105 -11.57 1.79 8.36
CA GLN A 105 -10.13 1.82 8.63
C GLN A 105 -9.45 0.48 8.33
N HIS A 106 -10.07 -0.64 8.73
CA HIS A 106 -9.51 -1.96 8.47
C HIS A 106 -9.37 -2.25 6.96
N GLY A 107 -10.32 -1.81 6.13
CA GLY A 107 -10.23 -1.96 4.68
C GLY A 107 -9.10 -1.13 4.07
N ILE A 108 -8.96 0.11 4.52
CA ILE A 108 -7.87 1.03 4.14
C ILE A 108 -6.51 0.40 4.48
N ASP A 109 -6.35 -0.06 5.73
CA ASP A 109 -5.10 -0.66 6.19
C ASP A 109 -4.79 -1.97 5.45
N ALA A 110 -5.81 -2.78 5.16
CA ALA A 110 -5.64 -4.02 4.42
C ALA A 110 -5.14 -3.77 2.99
N ILE A 111 -5.69 -2.77 2.29
CA ILE A 111 -5.20 -2.35 0.98
C ILE A 111 -3.74 -1.86 1.10
N GLY A 112 -3.44 -1.06 2.12
CA GLY A 112 -2.09 -0.60 2.41
C GLY A 112 -1.08 -1.73 2.64
N ALA A 113 -1.50 -2.82 3.28
CA ALA A 113 -0.65 -3.99 3.52
C ALA A 113 -0.41 -4.82 2.25
N TRP A 114 -1.40 -4.97 1.38
CA TRP A 114 -1.24 -5.67 0.10
C TRP A 114 -0.43 -4.88 -0.92
N TYR A 115 -0.49 -3.56 -0.85
CA TYR A 115 0.14 -2.64 -1.81
C TYR A 115 1.63 -2.93 -2.09
N PRO A 116 2.54 -3.01 -1.10
CA PRO A 116 3.95 -3.30 -1.37
C PRO A 116 4.18 -4.72 -1.91
N ALA A 117 3.35 -5.71 -1.52
CA ALA A 117 3.46 -7.08 -2.02
C ALA A 117 3.09 -7.17 -3.51
N ILE A 118 2.06 -6.43 -3.94
CA ILE A 118 1.65 -6.35 -5.35
C ILE A 118 2.72 -5.62 -6.16
N LEU A 119 3.19 -4.45 -5.70
CA LEU A 119 4.24 -3.72 -6.39
C LEU A 119 5.53 -4.53 -6.51
N GLY A 120 5.91 -5.26 -5.46
CA GLY A 120 7.07 -6.15 -5.47
C GLY A 120 6.90 -7.40 -6.35
N ALA A 121 5.68 -7.77 -6.73
CA ALA A 121 5.43 -8.84 -7.68
C ALA A 121 5.51 -8.38 -9.14
N LEU A 122 5.30 -7.07 -9.40
CA LEU A 122 5.33 -6.47 -10.74
C LEU A 122 6.74 -6.16 -11.27
N ILE A 123 7.76 -6.25 -10.42
CA ILE A 123 9.19 -5.99 -10.73
C ILE A 123 9.95 -7.31 -10.71
#